data_AF-A0AA39XN77-F1
#
_entry.id   AF-A0AA39XN77-F1
#
_cell.length_a   1.000
_cell.length_b   1.000
_cell.length_c   1.000
_cell.angle_alpha   90.00
_cell.angle_beta   90.00
_cell.angle_gamma   90.00
#
_symmetry.space_group_name_H-M   'P 1'
#
loop_
_entity.id
_entity.type
_entity.pdbx_description
1 polymer ?
#
loop_
_entity_poly.entity_id
_entity_poly.type
_entity_poly.pdbx_seq_one_letter_code
_entity_poly.pdbx_strand_id
1 'polypeptide(L)'
;MAKSNLLVFRVSIDDHIFALKIFRFYDHHDVISCDIVALNAVMPQVIINQLDPFYSECRAYGRLEETDNKHLAVQCYGYVFLDQATEAHLAERYYDRWHRTRATKGRPLRAIVKEYIDSNDREPFTPKMFPQMRRDVVALNSLGIVVWDLRADNYCAGRIIDFSQARTVPHMELDFSLKDVYSHWTQVQCCLNDYFAFDEIIDDWNDDHPNRVYYGPRFFPNRRFGFRLRNKSRYYGRKFGLEDIKVVATYYD
;
A
#
# COMPACT_ATOMS: atom_id res chain seq x y z
N MET A 1 -14.55 -10.86 10.55
CA MET A 1 -14.17 -9.47 10.22
C MET A 1 -12.83 -9.19 10.88
N ALA A 2 -11.74 -9.13 10.12
CA ALA A 2 -10.47 -8.64 10.63
C ALA A 2 -10.66 -7.18 11.07
N LYS A 3 -10.43 -6.85 12.34
CA LYS A 3 -10.45 -5.46 12.80
C LYS A 3 -9.32 -4.74 12.07
N SER A 4 -9.59 -3.58 11.46
CA SER A 4 -8.54 -2.78 10.81
C SER A 4 -7.41 -2.49 11.81
N ASN A 5 -6.16 -2.61 11.37
CA ASN A 5 -4.97 -2.35 12.20
C ASN A 5 -4.67 -0.85 12.39
N LEU A 6 -5.60 0.02 11.99
CA LEU A 6 -5.46 1.46 11.97
C LEU A 6 -6.81 2.17 12.13
N LEU A 7 -6.75 3.41 12.61
CA LEU A 7 -7.88 4.34 12.70
C LEU A 7 -7.49 5.68 12.06
N VAL A 8 -8.43 6.33 11.36
CA VAL A 8 -8.22 7.64 10.75
C VAL A 8 -9.20 8.62 11.36
N PHE A 9 -8.70 9.76 11.85
CA PHE A 9 -9.48 10.82 12.48
C PHE A 9 -9.37 12.10 11.66
N ARG A 10 -10.49 12.83 11.54
CA ARG A 10 -10.47 14.24 11.16
C ARG A 10 -10.09 15.04 12.40
N VAL A 11 -9.02 15.82 12.33
CA VAL A 11 -8.52 16.63 13.45
C VAL A 11 -8.33 18.09 13.02
N SER A 12 -8.47 19.01 13.96
CA SER A 12 -8.13 20.42 13.79
C SER A 12 -6.85 20.70 14.57
N ILE A 13 -5.84 21.28 13.92
CA ILE A 13 -4.58 21.73 14.54
C ILE A 13 -4.36 23.16 14.05
N ASP A 14 -4.29 24.12 14.98
CA ASP A 14 -4.14 25.55 14.67
C ASP A 14 -5.10 26.04 13.58
N ASP A 15 -6.40 25.73 13.73
CA ASP A 15 -7.50 26.05 12.81
C ASP A 15 -7.41 25.42 11.40
N HIS A 16 -6.47 24.51 11.17
CA HIS A 16 -6.35 23.75 9.92
C HIS A 16 -6.82 22.31 10.11
N ILE A 17 -7.50 21.77 9.10
CA ILE A 17 -8.07 20.41 9.15
C ILE A 17 -7.09 19.41 8.54
N PHE A 18 -6.84 18.32 9.26
CA PHE A 18 -5.97 17.23 8.84
C PHE A 18 -6.63 15.86 9.00
N ALA A 19 -6.10 14.88 8.28
CA ALA A 19 -6.36 13.47 8.53
C ALA A 19 -5.23 12.90 9.40
N LEU A 20 -5.57 12.45 10.61
CA LEU A 20 -4.65 11.80 11.54
C LEU A 20 -4.85 10.28 11.48
N LYS A 21 -3.91 9.57 10.89
CA LYS A 21 -3.91 8.10 10.82
C LYS A 21 -3.11 7.52 11.98
N ILE A 22 -3.78 6.87 12.92
CA ILE A 22 -3.19 6.23 14.10
C ILE A 22 -3.02 4.73 13.84
N PHE A 23 -1.84 4.22 14.14
CA PHE A 23 -1.47 2.82 13.92
C PHE A 23 -1.57 2.05 15.23
N ARG A 24 -2.28 0.92 15.21
CA ARG A 24 -2.26 -0.02 16.33
C ARG A 24 -0.89 -0.67 16.46
N PHE A 25 -0.58 -1.19 17.64
CA PHE A 25 0.58 -2.06 17.77
C PHE A 25 0.36 -3.32 16.94
N TYR A 26 1.38 -3.65 16.18
CA TYR A 26 1.35 -4.76 15.25
C TYR A 26 1.82 -6.03 15.96
N ASP A 27 1.07 -7.12 15.87
CA ASP A 27 1.56 -8.41 16.33
C ASP A 27 2.48 -9.01 15.25
N HIS A 28 3.73 -9.21 15.62
CA HIS A 28 4.77 -9.71 14.74
C HIS A 28 4.62 -11.21 14.46
N HIS A 29 3.89 -11.93 15.34
CA HIS A 29 3.58 -13.35 15.12
C HIS A 29 2.67 -13.58 13.91
N ASP A 30 1.92 -12.56 13.47
CA ASP A 30 1.04 -12.66 12.32
C ASP A 30 1.79 -12.58 10.97
N VAL A 31 3.08 -12.26 10.97
CA VAL A 31 3.83 -11.92 9.75
C VAL A 31 5.16 -12.64 9.60
N ILE A 32 5.80 -12.99 10.71
CA ILE A 32 7.04 -13.76 10.63
C ILE A 32 6.68 -15.22 10.33
N SER A 33 6.92 -15.67 9.09
CA SER A 33 6.84 -17.10 8.80
C SER A 33 8.01 -17.84 9.44
N CYS A 34 7.75 -19.04 9.98
CA CYS A 34 8.80 -19.90 10.53
C CYS A 34 9.89 -20.20 9.50
N ASP A 35 9.53 -20.25 8.22
CA ASP A 35 10.44 -20.55 7.12
C ASP A 35 11.51 -19.47 6.93
N ILE A 36 11.13 -18.18 7.01
CA ILE A 36 12.10 -17.08 6.86
C ILE A 36 13.07 -17.05 8.06
N VAL A 37 12.58 -17.33 9.27
CA VAL A 37 13.43 -17.41 10.46
C VAL A 37 14.38 -18.61 10.39
N ALA A 38 13.90 -19.76 9.89
CA ALA A 38 14.69 -20.97 9.76
C ALA A 38 15.84 -20.82 8.75
N LEU A 39 15.66 -20.02 7.71
CA LEU A 39 16.69 -19.74 6.70
C LEU A 39 17.79 -18.79 7.20
N ASN A 40 17.55 -18.07 8.31
CA ASN A 40 18.47 -17.09 8.95
C ASN A 40 19.09 -16.06 7.98
N ALA A 41 18.49 -15.87 6.81
CA ALA A 41 18.98 -14.99 5.77
C ALA A 41 18.59 -13.51 6.00
N VAL A 42 17.53 -13.28 6.80
CA VAL A 42 17.09 -11.94 7.21
C VAL A 42 16.85 -11.95 8.71
N MET A 43 17.42 -10.97 9.42
CA MET A 43 17.17 -10.83 10.85
C MET A 43 15.68 -10.56 11.12
N PRO A 44 15.04 -11.22 12.10
CA PRO A 44 13.62 -11.00 12.40
C PRO A 44 13.24 -9.54 12.62
N GLN A 45 14.13 -8.75 13.21
CA GLN A 45 13.90 -7.31 13.42
C GLN A 45 13.80 -6.52 12.10
N VAL A 46 14.54 -6.93 11.06
CA VAL A 46 14.44 -6.32 9.72
C VAL A 46 13.07 -6.61 9.13
N ILE A 47 12.60 -7.86 9.23
CA ILE A 47 11.27 -8.27 8.77
C ILE A 47 10.18 -7.44 9.46
N ILE A 48 10.22 -7.37 10.80
CA ILE A 48 9.27 -6.59 11.59
C ILE A 48 9.30 -5.13 11.16
N ASN A 49 10.48 -4.54 10.99
CA ASN A 49 10.59 -3.13 10.62
C ASN A 49 10.12 -2.87 9.19
N GLN A 50 10.35 -3.81 8.27
CA GLN A 50 9.94 -3.69 6.87
C GLN A 50 8.44 -3.95 6.65
N LEU A 51 7.80 -4.68 7.54
CA LEU A 51 6.38 -5.03 7.43
C LEU A 51 5.48 -4.30 8.44
N ASP A 52 6.06 -3.57 9.40
CA ASP A 52 5.31 -2.68 10.29
C ASP A 52 4.59 -1.59 9.46
N PRO A 53 3.25 -1.49 9.56
CA PRO A 53 2.50 -0.59 8.69
C PRO A 53 2.85 0.88 8.84
N PHE A 54 3.25 1.32 10.03
CA PHE A 54 3.70 2.70 10.26
C PHE A 54 5.02 2.96 9.55
N TYR A 55 5.98 2.04 9.65
CA TYR A 55 7.28 2.20 9.00
C TYR A 55 7.19 2.07 7.47
N SER A 56 6.33 1.20 6.95
CA SER A 56 6.07 1.09 5.50
C SER A 56 5.56 2.40 4.93
N GLU A 57 4.58 3.00 5.60
CA GLU A 57 4.03 4.28 5.17
C GLU A 57 5.04 5.42 5.27
N CYS A 58 5.82 5.47 6.36
CA CYS A 58 6.89 6.46 6.51
C CYS A 58 7.97 6.32 5.42
N ARG A 59 8.37 5.09 5.06
CA ARG A 59 9.35 4.87 4.00
C ARG A 59 8.84 5.31 2.63
N ALA A 60 7.59 5.01 2.30
CA ALA A 60 6.99 5.43 1.04
C ALA A 60 6.96 6.96 0.92
N TYR A 61 6.44 7.66 1.94
CA TYR A 61 6.44 9.13 1.93
C TYR A 61 7.86 9.73 1.98
N GLY A 62 8.78 9.11 2.72
CA GLY A 62 10.19 9.50 2.72
C GLY A 62 10.80 9.43 1.32
N ARG A 63 10.54 8.34 0.58
CA ARG A 63 11.00 8.19 -0.81
C ARG A 63 10.38 9.23 -1.76
N LEU A 64 9.11 9.56 -1.57
CA LEU A 64 8.44 10.61 -2.35
C LEU A 64 9.06 12.00 -2.07
N GLU A 65 9.45 12.28 -0.83
CA GLU A 65 10.16 13.50 -0.46
C GLU A 65 11.57 13.53 -1.09
N GLU A 66 12.35 12.46 -0.91
CA GLU A 66 13.73 12.33 -1.41
C GLU A 66 13.86 12.51 -2.92
N THR A 67 12.83 12.11 -3.66
CA THR A 67 12.81 12.13 -5.13
C THR A 67 12.03 13.30 -5.72
N ASP A 68 11.49 14.19 -4.88
CA ASP A 68 10.62 15.32 -5.28
C ASP A 68 9.35 14.90 -6.05
N ASN A 69 8.74 13.78 -5.64
CA ASN A 69 7.54 13.19 -6.27
C ASN A 69 6.31 13.20 -5.34
N LYS A 70 6.25 14.09 -4.36
CA LYS A 70 5.11 14.23 -3.42
C LYS A 70 3.73 14.30 -4.09
N HIS A 71 3.67 14.83 -5.30
CA HIS A 71 2.44 14.97 -6.08
C HIS A 71 1.77 13.63 -6.45
N LEU A 72 2.48 12.50 -6.35
CA LEU A 72 1.94 11.15 -6.63
C LEU A 72 0.98 10.64 -5.53
N ALA A 73 0.89 11.32 -4.40
CA ALA A 73 0.04 10.94 -3.28
C ALA A 73 -0.61 12.17 -2.61
N VAL A 74 -1.48 11.92 -1.64
CA VAL A 74 -1.94 12.97 -0.72
C VAL A 74 -0.77 13.54 0.06
N GLN A 75 -0.81 14.84 0.38
CA GLN A 75 0.29 15.46 1.12
C GLN A 75 0.42 14.82 2.51
N CYS A 76 1.65 14.43 2.87
CA CYS A 76 2.02 13.99 4.21
C CYS A 76 2.79 15.11 4.90
N TYR A 77 2.39 15.46 6.12
CA TYR A 77 3.04 16.50 6.93
C TYR A 77 4.05 15.93 7.94
N GLY A 78 4.11 14.60 8.05
CA GLY A 78 5.03 13.90 8.94
C GLY A 78 4.30 12.99 9.93
N TYR A 79 5.03 12.53 10.93
CA TYR A 79 4.52 11.65 11.97
C TYR A 79 4.55 12.33 13.34
N VAL A 80 3.68 11.85 14.22
CA VAL A 80 3.60 12.29 15.62
C VAL A 80 3.50 11.08 16.54
N PHE A 81 4.07 11.23 17.74
CA PHE A 81 3.88 10.28 18.84
C PHE A 81 2.83 10.83 19.79
N LEU A 82 1.79 10.05 20.05
CA LEU A 82 0.74 10.47 20.97
C LEU A 82 1.14 10.08 22.39
N ASP A 83 0.92 11.00 23.33
CA ASP A 83 1.15 10.77 24.74
C ASP A 83 0.08 9.87 25.36
N GLN A 84 0.34 9.43 26.59
CA GLN A 84 -0.57 8.53 27.32
C GLN A 84 -1.92 9.18 27.63
N ALA A 85 -1.95 10.51 27.80
CA ALA A 85 -3.17 11.24 28.08
C ALA A 85 -4.11 11.25 26.86
N THR A 86 -3.56 11.54 25.67
CA THR A 86 -4.28 11.49 24.39
C THR A 86 -4.79 10.08 24.11
N GLU A 87 -3.94 9.08 24.33
CA GLU A 87 -4.34 7.69 24.17
C GLU A 87 -5.49 7.29 25.11
N ALA A 88 -5.42 7.66 26.39
CA ALA A 88 -6.48 7.36 27.35
C ALA A 88 -7.81 7.99 26.91
N HIS A 89 -7.77 9.25 26.47
CA HIS A 89 -8.94 9.94 25.94
C HIS A 89 -9.54 9.23 24.70
N LEU A 90 -8.69 8.77 23.77
CA LEU A 90 -9.16 8.02 22.61
C LEU A 90 -9.73 6.64 23.00
N ALA A 91 -9.13 5.96 23.98
CA ALA A 91 -9.58 4.65 24.43
C ALA A 91 -10.98 4.70 25.09
N GLU A 92 -11.26 5.75 25.87
CA GLU A 92 -12.57 6.01 26.46
C GLU A 92 -13.66 6.18 25.39
N ARG A 93 -13.35 6.85 24.29
CA ARG A 93 -14.33 7.23 23.26
C ARG A 93 -14.55 6.17 22.18
N TYR A 94 -13.50 5.44 21.80
CA TYR A 94 -13.53 4.55 20.62
C TYR A 94 -13.40 3.06 20.97
N TYR A 95 -13.32 2.72 22.27
CA TYR A 95 -13.20 1.35 22.78
C TYR A 95 -12.10 0.53 22.08
N ASP A 96 -10.92 1.13 21.95
CA ASP A 96 -9.76 0.51 21.31
C ASP A 96 -8.66 0.20 22.33
N ARG A 97 -8.20 -1.05 22.35
CA ARG A 97 -7.06 -1.48 23.19
C ARG A 97 -5.71 -1.31 22.51
N TRP A 98 -5.70 -0.72 21.29
CA TRP A 98 -4.50 -0.44 20.48
C TRP A 98 -3.59 -1.64 20.25
N HIS A 99 -4.09 -2.85 20.49
CA HIS A 99 -3.36 -4.12 20.52
C HIS A 99 -2.10 -4.09 21.42
N ARG A 100 -2.17 -3.39 22.56
CA ARG A 100 -1.05 -3.35 23.50
C ARG A 100 -0.71 -4.74 24.05
N THR A 101 0.56 -5.10 23.93
CA THR A 101 1.21 -6.28 24.53
C THR A 101 2.16 -5.85 25.65
N ARG A 102 2.70 -6.82 26.41
CA ARG A 102 3.75 -6.54 27.42
C ARG A 102 4.99 -5.86 26.80
N ALA A 103 5.35 -6.26 25.58
CA ALA A 103 6.50 -5.70 24.84
C ALA A 103 6.27 -4.28 24.32
N THR A 104 5.01 -3.84 24.23
CA THR A 104 4.64 -2.52 23.72
C THR A 104 4.14 -1.58 24.81
N LYS A 105 4.05 -2.06 26.06
CA LYS A 105 3.64 -1.28 27.22
C LYS A 105 4.54 -0.06 27.40
N GLY A 106 3.94 1.12 27.51
CA GLY A 106 4.65 2.39 27.70
C GLY A 106 5.20 3.02 26.42
N ARG A 107 5.22 2.31 25.28
CA ARG A 107 5.54 2.93 23.98
C ARG A 107 4.39 3.85 23.57
N PRO A 108 4.69 5.04 23.02
CA PRO A 108 3.64 5.95 22.54
C PRO A 108 2.92 5.37 21.32
N LEU A 109 1.66 5.76 21.11
CA LEU A 109 0.99 5.49 19.85
C LEU A 109 1.64 6.30 18.74
N ARG A 110 1.65 5.72 17.53
CA ARG A 110 2.28 6.32 16.35
C ARG A 110 1.18 6.77 15.42
N ALA A 111 1.30 7.99 14.90
CA ALA A 111 0.35 8.52 13.94
C ALA A 111 1.05 9.29 12.82
N ILE A 112 0.38 9.39 11.67
CA ILE A 112 0.82 10.19 10.52
C ILE A 112 -0.24 11.26 10.26
N VAL A 113 0.23 12.49 10.07
CA VAL A 113 -0.60 13.67 9.75
C VAL A 113 -0.60 13.87 8.25
N LYS A 114 -1.78 13.91 7.64
CA LYS A 114 -1.96 14.06 6.19
C LYS A 114 -2.94 15.17 5.87
N GLU A 115 -2.87 15.63 4.63
CA GLU A 115 -3.90 16.48 4.05
C GLU A 115 -5.26 15.79 4.16
N TYR A 116 -6.22 16.55 4.70
CA TYR A 116 -7.61 16.13 4.72
C TYR A 116 -8.23 16.51 3.38
N ILE A 117 -8.67 15.49 2.63
CA ILE A 117 -9.43 15.70 1.40
C ILE A 117 -10.90 15.72 1.79
N ASP A 118 -11.52 16.89 1.73
CA ASP A 118 -12.96 17.02 1.89
C ASP A 118 -13.66 16.58 0.59
N SER A 119 -13.71 15.27 0.38
CA SER A 119 -14.48 14.72 -0.74
C SER A 119 -15.96 14.76 -0.35
N ASN A 120 -16.63 15.86 -0.71
CA ASN A 120 -18.09 15.90 -0.75
C ASN A 120 -18.66 14.79 -1.67
N ASP A 121 -17.84 14.27 -2.58
CA ASP A 121 -18.09 13.09 -3.37
C ASP A 121 -17.85 11.81 -2.55
N ARG A 122 -18.85 10.92 -2.54
CA ARG A 122 -18.75 9.62 -1.85
C ARG A 122 -17.84 8.61 -2.57
N GLU A 123 -17.47 8.88 -3.82
CA GLU A 123 -16.70 7.95 -4.64
C GLU A 123 -15.19 8.25 -4.53
N PRO A 124 -14.33 7.23 -4.32
CA PRO A 124 -12.88 7.40 -4.23
C PRO A 124 -12.24 8.05 -5.47
N PHE A 125 -12.86 7.89 -6.64
CA PHE A 125 -12.43 8.43 -7.93
C PHE A 125 -13.57 8.35 -8.94
N THR A 126 -13.38 8.95 -10.12
CA THR A 126 -14.27 8.79 -11.28
C THR A 126 -13.52 8.15 -12.45
N PRO A 127 -14.20 7.58 -13.46
CA PRO A 127 -13.54 6.92 -14.60
C PRO A 127 -12.58 7.81 -15.39
N LYS A 128 -12.82 9.13 -15.36
CA LYS A 128 -11.95 10.12 -16.01
C LYS A 128 -10.56 10.20 -15.36
N MET A 129 -10.43 9.75 -14.12
CA MET A 129 -9.18 9.76 -13.35
C MET A 129 -8.32 8.53 -13.60
N PHE A 130 -8.87 7.40 -14.09
CA PHE A 130 -8.10 6.18 -14.31
C PHE A 130 -6.84 6.35 -15.17
N PRO A 131 -6.83 7.15 -16.26
CA PRO A 131 -5.60 7.39 -17.00
C PRO A 131 -4.48 8.04 -16.16
N GLN A 132 -4.83 8.95 -15.23
CA GLN A 132 -3.88 9.58 -14.33
C GLN A 132 -3.42 8.59 -13.26
N MET A 133 -4.36 7.94 -12.57
CA MET A 133 -4.04 6.95 -11.53
C MET A 133 -3.12 5.84 -12.06
N ARG A 134 -3.35 5.39 -13.31
CA ARG A 134 -2.47 4.41 -13.97
C ARG A 134 -1.04 4.92 -14.14
N ARG A 135 -0.88 6.20 -14.52
CA ARG A 135 0.46 6.82 -14.63
C ARG A 135 1.11 6.93 -13.25
N ASP A 136 0.34 7.27 -12.23
CA ASP A 136 0.84 7.40 -10.86
C ASP A 136 1.37 6.06 -10.33
N VAL A 137 0.67 4.95 -10.59
CA VAL A 137 1.13 3.60 -10.25
C VAL A 137 2.47 3.27 -10.93
N VAL A 138 2.60 3.57 -12.24
CA VAL A 138 3.88 3.36 -12.95
C VAL A 138 4.99 4.23 -12.36
N ALA A 139 4.70 5.50 -12.06
CA ALA A 139 5.67 6.41 -11.48
C ALA A 139 6.13 5.94 -10.10
N LEU A 140 5.21 5.54 -9.22
CA LEU A 140 5.54 4.97 -7.90
C LEU A 140 6.44 3.74 -8.02
N ASN A 141 6.07 2.79 -8.88
CA ASN A 141 6.86 1.58 -9.10
C ASN A 141 8.26 1.91 -9.65
N SER A 142 8.37 2.95 -10.49
CA SER A 142 9.67 3.41 -11.00
C SER A 142 10.56 4.07 -9.94
N LEU A 143 9.99 4.55 -8.84
CA LEU A 143 10.73 5.07 -7.68
C LEU A 143 11.12 3.96 -6.69
N GLY A 144 10.79 2.70 -6.99
CA GLY A 144 10.98 1.58 -6.06
C GLY A 144 9.91 1.51 -4.97
N ILE A 145 8.73 2.10 -5.20
CA ILE A 145 7.58 2.01 -4.31
C ILE A 145 6.53 1.11 -4.96
N VAL A 146 6.38 -0.11 -4.44
CA VAL A 146 5.26 -0.99 -4.74
C VAL A 146 4.21 -0.79 -3.63
N VAL A 147 3.01 -0.32 -3.97
CA VAL A 147 1.94 -0.06 -3.00
C VAL A 147 1.48 -1.36 -2.34
N TRP A 148 1.54 -2.46 -3.09
CA TRP A 148 1.27 -3.86 -2.71
C TRP A 148 -0.19 -4.16 -2.32
N ASP A 149 -0.92 -3.18 -1.82
CA ASP A 149 -2.26 -3.39 -1.28
C ASP A 149 -3.29 -2.53 -1.99
N LEU A 150 -3.02 -2.18 -3.25
CA LEU A 150 -3.78 -1.20 -4.02
C LEU A 150 -5.25 -1.60 -4.18
N ARG A 151 -6.16 -0.85 -3.54
CA ARG A 151 -7.62 -1.03 -3.64
C ARG A 151 -8.32 0.31 -3.79
N ALA A 152 -9.61 0.27 -4.12
CA ALA A 152 -10.42 1.48 -4.25
C ALA A 152 -10.37 2.37 -3.00
N ASP A 153 -10.42 1.75 -1.81
CA ASP A 153 -10.35 2.43 -0.50
C ASP A 153 -9.01 3.13 -0.22
N ASN A 154 -7.95 2.82 -0.98
CA ASN A 154 -6.67 3.51 -0.85
C ASN A 154 -6.61 4.78 -1.69
N TYR A 155 -7.68 5.14 -2.38
CA TYR A 155 -7.78 6.39 -3.14
C TYR A 155 -8.78 7.36 -2.52
N CYS A 156 -8.51 8.65 -2.71
CA CYS A 156 -9.49 9.71 -2.50
C CYS A 156 -9.26 10.82 -3.53
N ALA A 157 -10.32 11.19 -4.25
CA ALA A 157 -10.26 12.07 -5.41
C ALA A 157 -9.20 11.63 -6.46
N GLY A 158 -9.03 10.32 -6.64
CA GLY A 158 -8.04 9.76 -7.57
C GLY A 158 -6.58 9.84 -7.11
N ARG A 159 -6.29 10.30 -5.89
CA ARG A 159 -4.94 10.28 -5.29
C ARG A 159 -4.79 9.16 -4.28
N ILE A 160 -3.61 8.56 -4.20
CA ILE A 160 -3.32 7.52 -3.20
C ILE A 160 -3.22 8.15 -1.81
N ILE A 161 -3.92 7.56 -0.85
CA ILE A 161 -3.98 8.01 0.55
C ILE A 161 -3.34 7.01 1.53
N ASP A 162 -2.98 5.81 1.10
CA ASP A 162 -2.53 4.73 2.00
C ASP A 162 -1.33 3.98 1.44
N PHE A 163 -0.20 4.02 2.17
CA PHE A 163 1.00 3.23 1.90
C PHE A 163 1.36 2.27 3.04
N SER A 164 0.41 1.95 3.91
CA SER A 164 0.67 1.14 5.11
C SER A 164 1.07 -0.31 4.83
N GLN A 165 0.96 -0.77 3.58
CA GLN A 165 1.43 -2.07 3.14
C GLN A 165 2.54 -1.97 2.07
N ALA A 166 2.97 -0.75 1.72
CA ALA A 166 3.90 -0.53 0.63
C ALA A 166 5.25 -1.21 0.88
N ARG A 167 5.80 -1.81 -0.18
CA ARG A 167 7.18 -2.30 -0.24
C ARG A 167 8.00 -1.22 -0.92
N THR A 168 8.82 -0.53 -0.13
CA THR A 168 9.70 0.55 -0.63
C THR A 168 11.15 0.08 -0.54
N VAL A 169 11.87 0.16 -1.65
CA VAL A 169 13.30 -0.22 -1.71
C VAL A 169 14.12 0.64 -0.73
N PRO A 170 15.04 0.04 0.06
CA PRO A 170 15.34 -1.40 0.13
C PRO A 170 14.27 -2.19 0.92
N HIS A 171 13.72 -3.24 0.30
CA HIS A 171 12.76 -4.15 0.91
C HIS A 171 13.11 -5.60 0.57
N MET A 172 13.02 -6.52 1.53
CA MET A 172 13.44 -7.93 1.36
C MET A 172 12.69 -8.65 0.24
N GLU A 173 11.41 -8.38 0.06
CA GLU A 173 10.59 -8.95 -1.03
C GLU A 173 10.90 -8.34 -2.42
N LEU A 174 11.67 -7.25 -2.47
CA LEU A 174 12.13 -6.60 -3.69
C LEU A 174 13.64 -6.80 -3.94
N ASP A 175 14.33 -7.51 -3.04
CA ASP A 175 15.77 -7.75 -3.13
C ASP A 175 16.07 -9.09 -3.82
N PHE A 176 16.31 -9.04 -5.14
CA PHE A 176 16.58 -10.22 -5.96
C PHE A 176 17.88 -10.95 -5.60
N SER A 177 18.72 -10.38 -4.74
CA SER A 177 19.87 -11.10 -4.19
C SER A 177 19.45 -12.17 -3.16
N LEU A 178 18.29 -12.02 -2.52
CA LEU A 178 17.72 -12.96 -1.53
C LEU A 178 17.01 -14.17 -2.18
N LYS A 179 17.56 -14.70 -3.27
CA LYS A 179 16.98 -15.81 -4.06
C LYS A 179 16.80 -17.12 -3.27
N ASP A 180 17.55 -17.30 -2.19
CA ASP A 180 17.46 -18.46 -1.30
C ASP A 180 16.30 -18.33 -0.30
N VAL A 181 15.75 -17.13 -0.14
CA VAL A 181 14.60 -16.81 0.73
C VAL A 181 13.32 -16.66 -0.08
N TYR A 182 13.41 -15.89 -1.16
CA TYR A 182 12.29 -15.62 -2.05
C TYR A 182 12.60 -16.17 -3.43
N SER A 183 11.65 -16.94 -3.96
CA SER A 183 11.77 -17.35 -5.35
C SER A 183 11.74 -16.12 -6.26
N HIS A 184 12.50 -16.16 -7.36
CA HIS A 184 12.46 -15.12 -8.40
C HIS A 184 11.01 -14.82 -8.81
N TRP A 185 10.17 -15.84 -8.90
CA TRP A 185 8.74 -15.69 -9.21
C TRP A 185 7.98 -14.87 -8.16
N THR A 186 8.22 -15.12 -6.87
CA THR A 186 7.59 -14.35 -5.77
C THR A 186 7.94 -12.86 -5.86
N GLN A 187 9.19 -12.53 -6.17
CA GLN A 187 9.65 -11.15 -6.26
C GLN A 187 9.11 -10.44 -7.51
N VAL A 188 9.06 -11.16 -8.64
CA VAL A 188 8.37 -10.69 -9.85
C VAL A 188 6.88 -10.46 -9.59
N GLN A 189 6.21 -11.37 -8.88
CA GLN A 189 4.82 -11.18 -8.47
C GLN A 189 4.64 -9.95 -7.59
N CYS A 190 5.56 -9.70 -6.65
CA CYS A 190 5.58 -8.49 -5.84
C CYS A 190 5.58 -7.23 -6.72
N CYS A 191 6.49 -7.18 -7.69
CA CYS A 191 6.62 -6.02 -8.58
C CYS A 191 5.42 -5.81 -9.52
N LEU A 192 4.62 -6.84 -9.81
CA LEU A 192 3.47 -6.75 -10.70
C LEU A 192 2.14 -6.60 -9.96
N ASN A 193 2.16 -6.72 -8.64
CA ASN A 193 0.95 -6.78 -7.85
C ASN A 193 0.10 -5.51 -8.02
N ASP A 194 0.73 -4.33 -8.03
CA ASP A 194 0.02 -3.06 -8.23
C ASP A 194 -0.69 -2.99 -9.58
N TYR A 195 -0.09 -3.55 -10.64
CA TYR A 195 -0.71 -3.58 -11.97
C TYR A 195 -1.93 -4.50 -12.00
N PHE A 196 -1.85 -5.66 -11.33
CA PHE A 196 -2.98 -6.57 -11.23
C PHE A 196 -4.11 -5.93 -10.43
N ALA A 197 -3.77 -5.38 -9.26
CA ALA A 197 -4.72 -4.75 -8.37
C ALA A 197 -5.38 -3.50 -9.00
N PHE A 198 -4.64 -2.72 -9.78
CA PHE A 198 -5.21 -1.60 -10.53
C PHE A 198 -6.23 -2.04 -11.59
N ASP A 199 -5.94 -3.11 -12.33
CA ASP A 199 -6.89 -3.66 -13.29
C ASP A 199 -8.14 -4.25 -12.59
N GLU A 200 -7.98 -4.81 -11.38
CA GLU A 200 -9.10 -5.25 -10.53
C GLU A 200 -9.97 -4.07 -10.08
N ILE A 201 -9.39 -2.94 -9.68
CA ILE A 201 -10.14 -1.70 -9.39
C ILE A 201 -11.03 -1.29 -10.56
N ILE A 202 -10.53 -1.39 -11.79
CA ILE A 202 -11.32 -1.08 -13.00
C ILE A 202 -12.42 -2.13 -13.22
N ASP A 203 -12.14 -3.41 -12.98
CA ASP A 203 -13.14 -4.48 -13.10
C ASP A 203 -14.26 -4.29 -12.09
N ASP A 204 -13.93 -4.07 -10.81
CA ASP A 204 -14.90 -3.82 -9.74
C ASP A 204 -15.75 -2.58 -10.05
N TRP A 205 -15.12 -1.47 -10.47
CA TRP A 205 -15.85 -0.29 -10.91
C TRP A 205 -16.87 -0.62 -12.01
N ASN A 206 -16.47 -1.39 -13.02
CA ASN A 206 -17.32 -1.71 -14.16
C ASN A 206 -18.47 -2.65 -13.80
N ASP A 207 -18.24 -3.56 -12.85
CA ASP A 207 -19.25 -4.47 -12.33
C ASP A 207 -20.29 -3.70 -11.48
N ASP A 208 -19.84 -2.73 -10.67
CA ASP A 208 -20.71 -1.86 -9.87
C ASP A 208 -21.45 -0.80 -10.71
N HIS A 209 -20.89 -0.43 -11.86
CA HIS A 209 -21.42 0.63 -12.73
C HIS A 209 -21.66 0.16 -14.18
N PRO A 210 -22.62 -0.75 -14.41
CA PRO A 210 -22.84 -1.36 -15.74
C PRO A 210 -23.26 -0.35 -16.82
N ASN A 211 -23.75 0.83 -16.44
CA ASN A 211 -24.14 1.91 -17.35
C ASN A 211 -23.03 2.97 -17.54
N ARG A 212 -21.89 2.85 -16.86
CA ARG A 212 -20.75 3.80 -16.88
C ARG A 212 -19.42 3.07 -16.94
N VAL A 213 -19.38 2.02 -17.76
CA VAL A 213 -18.21 1.16 -17.93
C VAL A 213 -17.05 1.95 -18.53
N TYR A 214 -15.87 1.79 -17.94
CA TYR A 214 -14.61 2.27 -18.45
C TYR A 214 -13.94 1.21 -19.34
N TYR A 215 -13.68 1.60 -20.59
CA TYR A 215 -13.02 0.77 -21.61
C TYR A 215 -11.59 1.23 -21.93
N GLY A 216 -11.05 2.18 -21.18
CA GLY A 216 -9.73 2.74 -21.45
C GLY A 216 -8.58 1.78 -21.14
N PRO A 217 -7.33 2.27 -21.23
CA PRO A 217 -6.13 1.45 -21.07
C PRO A 217 -6.07 0.73 -19.71
N ARG A 218 -5.58 -0.51 -19.76
CA ARG A 218 -5.30 -1.41 -18.63
C ARG A 218 -3.82 -1.78 -18.63
N PHE A 219 -3.33 -2.40 -17.56
CA PHE A 219 -1.98 -2.99 -17.55
C PHE A 219 -1.94 -4.33 -18.27
N PHE A 220 -2.99 -5.13 -18.09
CA PHE A 220 -3.15 -6.44 -18.69
C PHE A 220 -4.39 -6.51 -19.58
N PRO A 221 -4.45 -7.48 -20.52
CA PRO A 221 -5.68 -7.74 -21.26
C PRO A 221 -6.82 -8.09 -20.30
N ASN A 222 -8.03 -7.55 -20.56
CA ASN A 222 -9.21 -7.71 -19.71
C ASN A 222 -9.45 -9.19 -19.30
N ARG A 223 -9.76 -9.43 -18.03
CA ARG A 223 -9.98 -10.78 -17.47
C ARG A 223 -11.08 -11.56 -18.19
N ARG A 224 -12.17 -10.90 -18.61
CA ARG A 224 -13.26 -11.48 -19.43
C ARG A 224 -12.77 -11.91 -20.81
N PHE A 225 -11.79 -11.21 -21.40
CA PHE A 225 -11.13 -11.65 -22.62
C PHE A 225 -10.29 -12.91 -22.36
N GLY A 226 -9.51 -12.92 -21.26
CA GLY A 226 -8.73 -14.09 -20.83
C GLY A 226 -9.55 -15.36 -20.65
N PHE A 227 -10.74 -15.26 -20.03
CA PHE A 227 -11.64 -16.39 -19.84
C PHE A 227 -12.25 -16.95 -21.14
N ARG A 228 -12.35 -16.11 -22.19
CA ARG A 228 -12.87 -16.52 -23.50
C ARG A 228 -11.81 -17.14 -24.42
N LEU A 229 -10.53 -17.10 -24.04
CA LEU A 229 -9.46 -17.69 -24.83
C LEU A 229 -9.50 -19.22 -24.74
N ARG A 230 -9.60 -19.87 -25.91
CA ARG A 230 -9.60 -21.33 -26.06
C ARG A 230 -8.31 -21.97 -25.54
N ASN A 231 -7.19 -21.24 -25.57
CA ASN A 231 -5.93 -21.63 -24.96
C ASN A 231 -5.49 -20.58 -23.94
N LYS A 232 -5.59 -20.93 -22.65
CA LYS A 232 -5.22 -20.06 -21.53
C LYS A 232 -3.70 -19.88 -21.38
N SER A 233 -2.88 -20.76 -21.95
CA SER A 233 -1.41 -20.64 -21.84
C SER A 233 -0.86 -19.42 -22.57
N ARG A 234 -1.56 -18.90 -23.60
CA ARG A 234 -1.22 -17.63 -24.26
C ARG A 234 -1.66 -16.40 -23.46
N TYR A 235 -2.78 -16.51 -22.73
CA TYR A 235 -3.20 -15.45 -21.81
C TYR A 235 -2.19 -15.33 -20.69
N TYR A 236 -1.88 -16.45 -20.03
CA TYR A 236 -0.85 -16.50 -19.00
C TYR A 236 0.54 -16.19 -19.57
N GLY A 237 0.90 -16.66 -20.76
CA GLY A 237 2.18 -16.35 -21.40
C GLY A 237 2.36 -14.90 -21.88
N ARG A 238 1.29 -14.12 -22.10
CA ARG A 238 1.38 -12.65 -22.30
C ARG A 238 1.19 -11.86 -21.01
N LYS A 239 0.38 -12.37 -20.08
CA LYS A 239 0.21 -11.86 -18.72
C LYS A 239 1.49 -12.04 -17.89
N PHE A 240 2.31 -13.02 -18.26
CA PHE A 240 3.55 -13.43 -17.58
C PHE A 240 4.76 -13.51 -18.53
N GLY A 241 4.63 -13.06 -19.79
CA GLY A 241 5.72 -12.91 -20.75
C GLY A 241 6.54 -11.65 -20.43
N LEU A 242 7.12 -11.67 -19.24
CA LEU A 242 7.69 -10.54 -18.49
C LEU A 242 9.16 -10.29 -18.82
N GLU A 243 9.59 -10.56 -20.05
CA GLU A 243 10.96 -10.26 -20.48
C GLU A 243 11.17 -8.75 -20.71
N ASP A 244 10.10 -7.98 -20.95
CA ASP A 244 10.19 -6.56 -21.35
C ASP A 244 9.49 -5.56 -20.42
N ILE A 245 8.71 -6.01 -19.43
CA ILE A 245 8.36 -5.10 -18.33
C ILE A 245 9.62 -5.02 -17.50
N LYS A 246 10.48 -4.02 -17.79
CA LYS A 246 11.54 -3.58 -16.87
C LYS A 246 10.92 -3.68 -15.49
N VAL A 247 11.43 -4.59 -14.67
CA VAL A 247 11.07 -4.66 -13.27
C VAL A 247 11.66 -3.38 -12.69
N VAL A 248 10.94 -2.26 -12.83
CA VAL A 248 11.51 -0.91 -12.67
C VAL A 248 11.91 -0.69 -11.19
N ALA A 249 11.36 -1.50 -10.29
CA ALA A 249 11.66 -1.46 -8.88
C ALA A 249 12.99 -2.11 -8.47
N THR A 250 13.79 -2.69 -9.39
CA THR A 250 14.93 -3.57 -9.01
C THR A 250 16.32 -3.08 -9.41
N TYR A 251 16.46 -1.86 -9.90
CA TYR A 251 17.78 -1.31 -10.21
C TYR A 251 17.97 0.00 -9.46
N TYR A 252 18.68 -0.08 -8.33
CA TYR A 252 19.36 1.08 -7.75
C TYR A 252 20.87 0.82 -7.85
N ASP A 253 21.54 1.75 -8.55
CA ASP A 253 22.90 2.19 -8.22
C ASP A 253 22.79 3.40 -7.28
#